data_AF-A0A819XM17-F1
#
_entry.id   AF-A0A819XM17-F1
#
_cell.length_a   1.000
_cell.length_b   1.000
_cell.length_c   1.000
_cell.angle_alpha   90.00
_cell.angle_beta   90.00
_cell.angle_gamma   90.00
#
_symmetry.space_group_name_H-M   'P 1'
#
loop_
_entity.id
_entity.type
_entity.pdbx_description
1 polymer ?
#
loop_
_entity_poly.entity_id
_entity_poly.type
_entity_poly.pdbx_seq_one_letter_code
_entity_poly.pdbx_strand_id
1 'polypeptide(L)'
;MNNVETTNEFIFIIDCSGSMRDENKIGLAREAMLLFLKSLPMNCHFNIIRFGSTHQALFHEITAIYNEQNAQQAEQLTNQLQADLGGTELLKPLQWVEQHSPGESRARQIFLMTDGEITNVNEVLDLCRSMAISTRIFSFGLGHSPSRSLVKGLARATNGRFVFIPSNTSVDIHVGEQLQRALQSCITGIEVKWSLDTTVISAPTKIPPVYANDRLIVYALANNPMFVVDHNSSVELYNDKSRLGEAKIDCIPNVSMNGTIARLAAKALILELQHSKLPSSIKKNNSGSLQSQFQEDKPSATPSVTIDEKEVTKKSTIELSLKYQILSPHTAFIGVEKRASSI
;
A
#
# COMPACT_ATOMS: atom_id res chain seq x y z
N MET A 1 -26.07 -0.36 -23.05
CA MET A 1 -25.16 0.77 -22.81
C MET A 1 -24.58 0.59 -21.41
N ASN A 2 -23.46 -0.11 -21.28
CA ASN A 2 -22.74 -0.20 -20.01
C ASN A 2 -21.53 0.72 -20.12
N ASN A 3 -21.70 1.96 -19.67
CA ASN A 3 -20.63 2.93 -19.60
C ASN A 3 -19.73 2.55 -18.40
N VAL A 4 -18.90 1.52 -18.59
CA VAL A 4 -17.75 1.22 -17.72
C VAL A 4 -16.62 2.18 -18.13
N GLU A 5 -16.92 3.49 -18.14
CA GLU A 5 -15.96 4.52 -18.52
C GLU A 5 -14.98 4.73 -17.34
N THR A 6 -13.84 4.04 -17.46
CA THR A 6 -12.53 4.46 -16.92
C THR A 6 -12.51 4.92 -15.46
N THR A 7 -12.75 4.00 -14.53
CA THR A 7 -12.60 4.24 -13.08
C THR A 7 -11.15 4.27 -12.61
N ASN A 8 -10.17 3.94 -13.45
CA ASN A 8 -8.79 3.81 -13.00
C ASN A 8 -7.94 5.01 -13.41
N GLU A 9 -7.12 5.47 -12.47
CA GLU A 9 -6.11 6.51 -12.67
C GLU A 9 -4.74 5.84 -12.79
N PHE A 10 -3.93 6.18 -13.80
CA PHE A 10 -2.66 5.52 -14.08
C PHE A 10 -1.47 6.45 -13.87
N ILE A 11 -0.59 6.14 -12.93
CA ILE A 11 0.62 6.96 -12.69
C ILE A 11 1.86 6.11 -12.95
N PHE A 12 2.73 6.58 -13.81
CA PHE A 12 4.01 5.94 -14.09
C PHE A 12 5.10 6.64 -13.29
N ILE A 13 5.80 5.91 -12.42
CA ILE A 13 6.91 6.45 -11.63
C ILE A 13 8.20 5.78 -12.11
N ILE A 14 9.07 6.55 -12.78
CA ILE A 14 10.23 6.03 -13.49
C ILE A 14 11.51 6.54 -12.85
N ASP A 15 12.36 5.62 -12.42
CA ASP A 15 13.68 5.90 -11.89
C ASP A 15 14.60 6.39 -13.02
N CYS A 16 15.11 7.61 -12.86
CA CYS A 16 16.08 8.28 -13.75
C CYS A 16 17.36 8.64 -12.97
N SER A 17 17.64 7.91 -11.88
CA SER A 17 18.89 8.05 -11.12
C SER A 17 20.10 7.52 -11.89
N GLY A 18 21.31 7.87 -11.44
CA GLY A 18 22.55 7.49 -12.09
C GLY A 18 22.79 5.98 -12.22
N SER A 19 22.19 5.17 -11.35
CA SER A 19 22.26 3.70 -11.41
C SER A 19 21.53 3.14 -12.63
N MET A 20 20.55 3.87 -13.16
CA MET A 20 19.75 3.53 -14.34
C MET A 20 20.47 3.82 -15.67
N ARG A 21 21.67 4.42 -15.67
CA ARG A 21 22.40 4.82 -16.91
C ARG A 21 22.66 3.70 -17.91
N ASP A 22 22.69 2.45 -17.46
CA ASP A 22 22.80 1.30 -18.35
C ASP A 22 21.56 1.21 -19.26
N GLU A 23 21.77 1.09 -20.57
CA GLU A 23 20.68 0.93 -21.53
C GLU A 23 19.85 -0.33 -21.26
N ASN A 24 20.47 -1.34 -20.63
CA ASN A 24 19.77 -2.52 -20.12
C ASN A 24 18.93 -2.28 -18.86
N LYS A 25 18.73 -1.02 -18.46
CA LYS A 25 17.81 -0.56 -17.40
C LYS A 25 16.92 0.57 -17.92
N ILE A 26 17.48 1.72 -18.29
CA ILE A 26 16.67 2.86 -18.77
C ILE A 26 16.03 2.58 -20.12
N GLY A 27 16.68 1.79 -20.98
CA GLY A 27 16.11 1.33 -22.25
C GLY A 27 14.91 0.42 -22.02
N LEU A 28 15.00 -0.53 -21.09
CA LEU A 28 13.87 -1.38 -20.69
C LEU A 28 12.71 -0.54 -20.11
N ALA A 29 13.01 0.48 -19.30
CA ALA A 29 11.99 1.40 -18.78
C ALA A 29 11.28 2.14 -19.92
N ARG A 30 12.04 2.62 -20.92
CA ARG A 30 11.51 3.30 -22.11
C ARG A 30 10.62 2.37 -22.94
N GLU A 31 11.10 1.16 -23.24
CA GLU A 31 10.33 0.16 -23.99
C GLU A 31 9.02 -0.18 -23.27
N ALA A 32 9.08 -0.44 -21.96
CA ALA A 32 7.90 -0.75 -21.16
C ALA A 32 6.90 0.41 -21.14
N MET A 33 7.39 1.65 -21.00
CA MET A 33 6.56 2.85 -21.00
C MET A 33 5.87 3.07 -22.35
N LEU A 34 6.55 2.85 -23.48
CA LEU A 34 5.93 2.93 -24.81
C LEU A 34 4.81 1.90 -24.98
N LEU A 35 4.98 0.68 -24.47
CA LEU A 35 3.92 -0.33 -24.49
C LEU A 35 2.73 0.06 -23.62
N PHE A 36 2.99 0.62 -22.43
CA PHE A 36 1.94 1.14 -21.58
C PHE A 36 1.15 2.23 -22.28
N LEU A 37 1.81 3.24 -22.85
CA LEU A 37 1.14 4.34 -23.57
C LEU A 37 0.25 3.82 -24.69
N LYS A 38 0.71 2.84 -25.48
CA LYS A 38 -0.08 2.24 -26.58
C LYS A 38 -1.29 1.44 -26.11
N SER A 39 -1.32 1.04 -24.84
CA SER A 39 -2.32 0.12 -24.31
C SER A 39 -3.26 0.77 -23.29
N LEU A 40 -3.06 2.05 -22.96
CA LEU A 40 -3.94 2.80 -22.08
C LEU A 40 -5.31 3.01 -22.75
N PRO A 41 -6.42 2.86 -21.99
CA PRO A 41 -7.75 3.19 -22.51
C PRO A 41 -7.86 4.67 -22.86
N MET A 42 -8.53 4.98 -23.98
CA MET A 42 -8.89 6.37 -24.30
C MET A 42 -9.69 7.01 -23.16
N ASN A 43 -9.46 8.30 -22.93
CA ASN A 43 -10.10 9.09 -21.88
C ASN A 43 -9.77 8.69 -20.42
N CYS A 44 -8.85 7.73 -20.18
CA CYS A 44 -8.38 7.47 -18.82
C CYS A 44 -7.55 8.64 -18.28
N HIS A 45 -7.38 8.73 -16.97
CA HIS A 45 -6.49 9.72 -16.35
C HIS A 45 -5.08 9.15 -16.19
N PHE A 46 -4.05 9.90 -16.59
CA PHE A 46 -2.67 9.46 -16.44
C PHE A 46 -1.65 10.57 -16.15
N ASN A 47 -0.47 10.19 -15.66
CA ASN A 47 0.72 11.05 -15.56
C ASN A 47 2.00 10.22 -15.57
N ILE A 48 3.11 10.83 -15.97
CA ILE A 48 4.46 10.24 -15.90
C ILE A 48 5.29 11.09 -14.94
N ILE A 49 5.85 10.46 -13.91
CA ILE A 49 6.70 11.08 -12.90
C ILE A 49 8.08 10.45 -13.02
N ARG A 50 9.08 11.23 -13.41
CA ARG A 50 10.48 10.83 -13.36
C ARG A 50 11.04 11.19 -12.00
N PHE A 51 11.89 10.34 -11.42
CA PHE A 51 12.54 10.64 -10.15
C PHE A 51 14.02 10.28 -10.14
N GLY A 52 14.77 11.02 -9.32
CA GLY A 52 16.16 10.82 -8.95
C GLY A 52 16.40 11.56 -7.64
N SER A 53 17.35 12.50 -7.56
CA SER A 53 17.48 13.44 -6.43
C SER A 53 16.26 14.37 -6.29
N THR A 54 15.62 14.67 -7.41
CA THR A 54 14.39 15.45 -7.54
C THR A 54 13.34 14.61 -8.28
N HIS A 55 12.10 15.11 -8.39
CA HIS A 55 11.10 14.50 -9.25
C HIS A 55 10.51 15.52 -10.20
N GLN A 56 10.09 15.06 -11.38
CA GLN A 56 9.51 15.87 -12.44
C GLN A 56 8.30 15.12 -12.99
N ALA A 57 7.13 15.74 -12.94
CA ALA A 57 5.92 15.21 -13.54
C ALA A 57 5.72 15.78 -14.95
N LEU A 58 5.16 14.99 -15.86
CA LEU A 58 4.79 15.43 -17.20
C LEU A 58 3.71 16.52 -17.14
N PHE A 59 2.73 16.34 -16.25
CA PHE A 59 1.68 17.30 -15.99
C PHE A 59 1.83 17.91 -14.58
N HIS A 60 1.50 19.20 -14.45
CA HIS A 60 1.50 19.91 -13.18
C HIS A 60 0.42 19.38 -12.23
N GLU A 61 -0.78 19.14 -12.77
CA GLU A 61 -1.85 18.43 -12.08
C GLU A 61 -1.46 16.96 -11.85
N ILE A 62 -2.07 16.32 -10.85
CA ILE A 62 -1.75 14.92 -10.52
C ILE A 62 -1.92 13.99 -11.73
N THR A 63 -2.96 14.22 -12.56
CA THR A 63 -3.18 13.51 -13.82
C THR A 63 -3.90 14.37 -14.86
N ALA A 64 -3.73 14.01 -16.13
CA ALA A 64 -4.46 14.57 -17.27
C ALA A 64 -5.20 13.47 -18.05
N ILE A 65 -6.17 13.85 -18.86
CA ILE A 65 -6.93 12.91 -19.70
C ILE A 65 -6.01 12.37 -20.81
N TYR A 66 -6.05 11.06 -21.03
CA TYR A 66 -5.38 10.40 -22.14
C TYR A 66 -6.14 10.69 -23.44
N ASN A 67 -5.58 11.60 -24.22
CA ASN A 67 -6.01 12.02 -25.55
C ASN A 67 -4.79 12.10 -26.48
N GLU A 68 -5.00 12.32 -27.78
CA GLU A 68 -3.93 12.32 -28.78
C GLU A 68 -2.81 13.33 -28.46
N GLN A 69 -3.15 14.56 -28.07
CA GLN A 69 -2.17 15.59 -27.72
C GLN A 69 -1.31 15.21 -26.51
N ASN A 70 -1.94 14.76 -25.42
CA ASN A 70 -1.26 14.37 -24.19
C ASN A 70 -0.46 13.07 -24.38
N ALA A 71 -0.96 12.14 -25.20
CA ALA A 71 -0.24 10.93 -25.57
C ALA A 71 1.05 11.26 -26.35
N GLN A 72 1.00 12.18 -27.31
CA GLN A 72 2.21 12.63 -28.03
C GLN A 72 3.23 13.28 -27.10
N GLN A 73 2.81 14.12 -26.14
CA GLN A 73 3.72 14.68 -25.13
C GLN A 73 4.37 13.59 -24.28
N ALA A 74 3.59 12.59 -23.87
CA ALA A 74 4.07 11.45 -23.09
C ALA A 74 5.05 10.58 -23.88
N GLU A 75 4.79 10.32 -25.17
CA GLU A 75 5.70 9.60 -26.06
C GLU A 75 7.01 10.36 -26.27
N GLN A 76 6.97 11.68 -26.46
CA GLN A 76 8.16 12.52 -26.57
C GLN A 76 9.02 12.45 -25.30
N LEU A 77 8.41 12.62 -24.13
CA LEU A 77 9.11 12.47 -22.84
C LEU A 77 9.71 11.07 -22.71
N THR A 78 8.94 10.03 -23.06
CA THR A 78 9.37 8.63 -22.96
C THR A 78 10.59 8.38 -23.85
N ASN A 79 10.56 8.80 -25.11
CA ASN A 79 11.67 8.66 -26.04
C ASN A 79 12.95 9.37 -25.56
N GLN A 80 12.81 10.43 -24.77
CA GLN A 80 13.91 11.20 -24.19
C GLN A 80 14.31 10.75 -22.79
N LEU A 81 13.74 9.66 -22.25
CA LEU A 81 14.11 9.16 -20.92
C LEU A 81 15.60 8.83 -20.85
N GLN A 82 16.26 9.46 -19.87
CA GLN A 82 17.68 9.30 -19.55
C GLN A 82 17.88 9.35 -18.03
N ALA A 83 18.99 8.79 -17.58
CA ALA A 83 19.41 8.77 -16.19
C ALA A 83 20.15 10.07 -15.80
N ASP A 84 19.40 11.17 -15.79
CA ASP A 84 19.86 12.57 -15.66
C ASP A 84 19.45 13.23 -14.34
N LEU A 85 18.73 12.55 -13.44
CA LEU A 85 18.20 13.13 -12.21
C LEU A 85 19.07 12.91 -10.96
N GLY A 86 20.26 12.32 -11.11
CA GLY A 86 21.25 12.23 -10.02
C GLY A 86 21.04 11.02 -9.10
N GLY A 87 20.82 11.25 -7.81
CA GLY A 87 20.62 10.20 -6.78
C GLY A 87 19.24 9.55 -6.86
N THR A 88 18.79 8.89 -5.80
CA THR A 88 17.57 8.05 -5.81
C THR A 88 16.67 8.35 -4.61
N GLU A 89 15.75 9.30 -4.76
CA GLU A 89 14.84 9.78 -3.70
C GLU A 89 13.37 9.44 -4.01
N LEU A 90 12.98 8.18 -3.80
CA LEU A 90 11.64 7.68 -4.11
C LEU A 90 10.54 8.18 -3.16
N LEU A 91 10.88 8.57 -1.94
CA LEU A 91 9.88 8.97 -0.95
C LEU A 91 9.11 10.24 -1.37
N LYS A 92 9.81 11.24 -1.92
CA LYS A 92 9.23 12.53 -2.32
C LYS A 92 8.14 12.41 -3.40
N PRO A 93 8.36 11.73 -4.54
CA PRO A 93 7.29 11.57 -5.53
C PRO A 93 6.10 10.78 -4.97
N LEU A 94 6.32 9.77 -4.11
CA LEU A 94 5.22 9.05 -3.48
C LEU A 94 4.43 9.93 -2.50
N GLN A 95 5.09 10.81 -1.74
CA GLN A 95 4.41 11.79 -0.87
C GLN A 95 3.58 12.78 -1.69
N TRP A 96 4.11 13.23 -2.84
CA TRP A 96 3.35 14.09 -3.75
C TRP A 96 2.10 13.37 -4.26
N VAL A 97 2.22 12.09 -4.64
CA VAL A 97 1.07 11.27 -5.06
C VAL A 97 0.07 11.07 -3.92
N GLU A 98 0.53 10.78 -2.70
CA GLU A 98 -0.32 10.56 -1.52
C GLU A 98 -1.17 11.79 -1.16
N GLN A 99 -0.64 13.00 -1.33
CA GLN A 99 -1.34 14.26 -1.08
C GLN A 99 -2.55 14.48 -2.01
N HIS A 100 -2.59 13.78 -3.14
CA HIS A 100 -3.65 13.89 -4.12
C HIS A 100 -4.45 12.59 -4.12
N SER A 101 -5.61 12.58 -3.45
CA SER A 101 -6.49 11.41 -3.53
C SER A 101 -6.93 11.16 -4.97
N PRO A 102 -7.05 9.89 -5.41
CA PRO A 102 -7.69 9.61 -6.70
C PRO A 102 -9.10 10.21 -6.70
N GLY A 103 -9.57 10.62 -7.88
CA GLY A 103 -10.92 11.18 -8.03
C GLY A 103 -12.01 10.27 -7.49
N GLU A 104 -13.21 10.81 -7.23
CA GLU A 104 -14.31 10.04 -6.64
C GLU A 104 -14.56 8.72 -7.37
N SER A 105 -14.68 7.64 -6.60
CA SER A 105 -14.89 6.27 -7.10
C SER A 105 -13.79 5.74 -8.04
N ARG A 106 -12.57 6.31 -7.96
CA ARG A 106 -11.44 5.85 -8.77
C ARG A 106 -10.41 5.09 -7.95
N ALA A 107 -9.84 4.05 -8.57
CA ALA A 107 -8.72 3.33 -8.02
C ALA A 107 -7.43 3.67 -8.79
N ARG A 108 -6.39 4.07 -8.07
CA ARG A 108 -5.11 4.45 -8.66
C ARG A 108 -4.24 3.21 -8.90
N GLN A 109 -3.72 3.09 -10.10
CA GLN A 109 -2.74 2.08 -10.50
C GLN A 109 -1.41 2.80 -10.75
N ILE A 110 -0.40 2.51 -9.92
CA ILE A 110 0.94 3.03 -10.10
C ILE A 110 1.82 1.97 -10.75
N PHE A 111 2.49 2.29 -11.83
CA PHE A 111 3.56 1.46 -12.40
C PHE A 111 4.91 2.07 -12.03
N LEU A 112 5.64 1.43 -11.13
CA LEU A 112 6.90 1.93 -10.60
C LEU A 112 8.07 1.12 -11.16
N MET A 113 8.98 1.77 -11.88
CA MET A 113 10.15 1.16 -12.51
C MET A 113 11.42 1.66 -11.83
N THR A 114 12.25 0.74 -11.32
CA THR A 114 13.48 1.08 -10.58
C THR A 114 14.46 -0.08 -10.56
N ASP A 115 15.74 0.21 -10.36
CA ASP A 115 16.74 -0.78 -9.93
C ASP A 115 16.98 -0.78 -8.41
N GLY A 116 16.37 0.17 -7.67
CA GLY A 116 16.06 0.04 -6.26
C GLY A 116 17.16 0.40 -5.27
N GLU A 117 18.08 1.30 -5.63
CA GLU A 117 19.13 1.82 -4.75
C GLU A 117 18.61 2.90 -3.78
N ILE A 118 17.76 2.53 -2.81
CA ILE A 118 17.33 3.43 -1.73
C ILE A 118 17.70 2.90 -0.34
N THR A 119 17.99 3.82 0.59
CA THR A 119 18.35 3.48 1.98
C THR A 119 17.14 3.44 2.91
N ASN A 120 16.10 4.23 2.64
CA ASN A 120 14.91 4.39 3.48
C ASN A 120 13.73 3.48 3.06
N VAL A 121 14.01 2.21 2.74
CA VAL A 121 13.00 1.24 2.27
C VAL A 121 11.79 1.16 3.20
N ASN A 122 11.99 1.06 4.52
CA ASN A 122 10.88 0.92 5.47
C ASN A 122 9.93 2.13 5.46
N GLU A 123 10.47 3.33 5.36
CA GLU A 123 9.68 4.58 5.31
C GLU A 123 8.84 4.65 4.04
N VAL A 124 9.43 4.28 2.90
CA VAL A 124 8.72 4.16 1.62
C VAL A 124 7.60 3.13 1.70
N LEU A 125 7.87 1.94 2.27
CA LEU A 125 6.85 0.89 2.39
C LEU A 125 5.73 1.28 3.34
N ASP A 126 6.01 2.00 4.42
CA ASP A 126 4.99 2.51 5.34
C ASP A 126 4.06 3.50 4.64
N LEU A 127 4.62 4.43 3.84
CA LEU A 127 3.83 5.34 3.00
C LEU A 127 3.02 4.59 1.93
N CYS A 128 3.56 3.53 1.33
CA CYS A 128 2.80 2.73 0.37
C CYS A 128 1.60 2.04 1.03
N ARG A 129 1.76 1.48 2.25
CA ARG A 129 0.68 0.81 2.96
C ARG A 129 -0.48 1.75 3.28
N SER A 130 -0.21 3.01 3.57
CA SER A 130 -1.27 3.97 3.84
C SER A 130 -2.06 4.37 2.60
N MET A 131 -1.43 4.36 1.43
CA MET A 131 -2.11 4.57 0.15
C MET A 131 -2.90 3.34 -0.33
N ALA A 132 -2.69 2.17 0.27
CA ALA A 132 -3.27 0.90 -0.19
C ALA A 132 -4.80 0.87 -0.21
N ILE A 133 -5.45 1.80 0.51
CA ILE A 133 -6.91 1.95 0.53
C ILE A 133 -7.50 2.42 -0.80
N SER A 134 -6.68 2.97 -1.70
CA SER A 134 -7.14 3.47 -3.00
C SER A 134 -6.13 3.26 -4.12
N THR A 135 -4.93 2.78 -3.79
CA THR A 135 -3.80 2.68 -4.72
C THR A 135 -3.22 1.26 -4.75
N ARG A 136 -2.98 0.73 -5.95
CA ARG A 136 -2.15 -0.46 -6.17
C ARG A 136 -0.85 -0.07 -6.87
N ILE A 137 0.28 -0.62 -6.42
CA ILE A 137 1.59 -0.40 -7.05
C ILE A 137 2.03 -1.69 -7.74
N PHE A 138 2.23 -1.59 -9.05
CA PHE A 138 2.87 -2.59 -9.88
C PHE A 138 4.35 -2.22 -10.07
N SER A 139 5.24 -2.99 -9.44
CA SER A 139 6.66 -2.65 -9.38
C SER A 139 7.49 -3.48 -10.35
N PHE A 140 8.39 -2.82 -11.07
CA PHE A 140 9.30 -3.38 -12.05
C PHE A 140 10.73 -3.20 -11.55
N GLY A 141 11.37 -4.31 -11.21
CA GLY A 141 12.80 -4.34 -10.93
C GLY A 141 13.57 -4.55 -12.23
N LEU A 142 14.36 -3.56 -12.65
CA LEU A 142 15.02 -3.56 -13.95
C LEU A 142 16.51 -3.94 -13.85
N GLY A 143 16.97 -4.73 -14.82
CA GLY A 143 18.38 -5.06 -15.01
C GLY A 143 18.89 -6.21 -14.14
N HIS A 144 20.19 -6.21 -13.85
CA HIS A 144 20.90 -7.38 -13.34
C HIS A 144 20.62 -7.70 -11.86
N SER A 145 20.50 -6.69 -11.00
CA SER A 145 20.37 -6.90 -9.55
C SER A 145 19.53 -5.82 -8.88
N PRO A 146 18.26 -5.66 -9.30
CA PRO A 146 17.38 -4.71 -8.65
C PRO A 146 17.10 -5.10 -7.19
N SER A 147 16.86 -4.10 -6.32
CA SER A 147 16.53 -4.35 -4.91
C SER A 147 15.25 -5.16 -4.77
N ARG A 148 15.41 -6.46 -4.51
CA ARG A 148 14.29 -7.40 -4.34
C ARG A 148 13.40 -7.02 -3.16
N SER A 149 13.98 -6.47 -2.09
CA SER A 149 13.25 -6.04 -0.91
C SER A 149 12.30 -4.89 -1.24
N LEU A 150 12.80 -3.86 -1.93
CA LEU A 150 12.01 -2.72 -2.36
C LEU A 150 10.91 -3.14 -3.34
N VAL A 151 11.29 -3.77 -4.45
CA VAL A 151 10.37 -4.12 -5.54
C VAL A 151 9.25 -5.04 -5.03
N LYS A 152 9.56 -6.10 -4.27
CA LYS A 152 8.52 -6.97 -3.68
C LYS A 152 7.73 -6.23 -2.60
N GLY A 153 8.38 -5.40 -1.81
CA GLY A 153 7.76 -4.64 -0.73
C GLY A 153 6.68 -3.69 -1.25
N LEU A 154 6.98 -2.91 -2.29
CA LEU A 154 6.06 -1.94 -2.91
C LEU A 154 4.75 -2.61 -3.36
N ALA A 155 4.89 -3.71 -4.10
CA ALA A 155 3.73 -4.48 -4.58
C ALA A 155 2.93 -5.09 -3.42
N ARG A 156 3.61 -5.70 -2.43
CA ARG A 156 2.94 -6.34 -1.29
C ARG A 156 2.22 -5.33 -0.40
N ALA A 157 2.82 -4.15 -0.19
CA ALA A 157 2.26 -3.08 0.64
C ALA A 157 0.90 -2.58 0.12
N THR A 158 0.64 -2.71 -1.18
CA THR A 158 -0.52 -2.14 -1.87
C THR A 158 -1.37 -3.19 -2.60
N ASN A 159 -1.16 -4.47 -2.31
CA ASN A 159 -1.80 -5.60 -2.99
C ASN A 159 -1.64 -5.59 -4.54
N GLY A 160 -0.58 -4.98 -5.04
CA GLY A 160 -0.19 -5.01 -6.45
C GLY A 160 0.60 -6.27 -6.81
N ARG A 161 1.38 -6.19 -7.89
CA ARG A 161 2.26 -7.27 -8.35
C ARG A 161 3.64 -6.71 -8.67
N PHE A 162 4.64 -7.56 -8.54
CA PHE A 162 6.01 -7.20 -8.88
C PHE A 162 6.49 -8.08 -10.03
N VAL A 163 7.41 -7.56 -10.82
CA VAL A 163 8.13 -8.32 -11.83
C VAL A 163 9.58 -7.89 -11.84
N PHE A 164 10.47 -8.82 -12.17
CA PHE A 164 11.88 -8.53 -12.41
C PHE A 164 12.13 -8.75 -13.89
N ILE A 165 12.66 -7.75 -14.57
CA ILE A 165 12.99 -7.82 -15.98
C ILE A 165 14.52 -7.85 -16.09
N PRO A 166 15.11 -9.02 -16.38
CA PRO A 166 16.55 -9.13 -16.60
C PRO A 166 16.98 -8.32 -17.82
N SER A 167 18.26 -7.98 -17.88
CA SER A 167 18.85 -7.34 -19.05
C SER A 167 18.74 -8.20 -20.30
N ASN A 168 18.66 -7.56 -21.48
CA ASN A 168 18.50 -8.22 -22.79
C ASN A 168 17.24 -9.11 -22.91
N THR A 169 16.16 -8.79 -22.19
CA THR A 169 14.87 -9.50 -22.32
C THR A 169 13.79 -8.56 -22.86
N SER A 170 12.81 -9.11 -23.59
CA SER A 170 11.65 -8.33 -24.00
C SER A 170 10.77 -8.01 -22.79
N VAL A 171 10.29 -6.77 -22.75
CA VAL A 171 9.36 -6.27 -21.73
C VAL A 171 7.90 -6.66 -22.01
N ASP A 172 7.58 -7.14 -23.22
CA ASP A 172 6.22 -7.26 -23.75
C ASP A 172 5.31 -8.11 -22.85
N ILE A 173 5.77 -9.33 -22.51
CA ILE A 173 5.01 -10.28 -21.69
C ILE A 173 4.78 -9.71 -20.29
N HIS A 174 5.82 -9.13 -19.68
CA HIS A 174 5.77 -8.60 -18.34
C HIS A 174 4.87 -7.38 -18.21
N VAL A 175 4.92 -6.48 -19.20
CA VAL A 175 4.01 -5.33 -19.28
C VAL A 175 2.57 -5.81 -19.50
N GLY A 176 2.35 -6.75 -20.42
CA GLY A 176 1.04 -7.30 -20.73
C GLY A 176 0.35 -7.92 -19.50
N GLU A 177 1.06 -8.75 -18.73
CA GLU A 177 0.51 -9.37 -17.50
C GLU A 177 0.12 -8.34 -16.43
N GLN A 178 0.98 -7.33 -16.22
CA GLN A 178 0.74 -6.27 -15.24
C GLN A 178 -0.42 -5.37 -15.67
N LEU A 179 -0.48 -5.03 -16.95
CA LEU A 179 -1.56 -4.23 -17.52
C LEU A 179 -2.90 -4.97 -17.45
N GLN A 180 -2.92 -6.27 -17.78
CA GLN A 180 -4.13 -7.08 -17.70
C GLN A 180 -4.76 -7.01 -16.30
N ARG A 181 -3.93 -7.00 -15.24
CA ARG A 181 -4.39 -6.83 -13.86
C ARG A 181 -4.78 -5.40 -13.51
N ALA A 182 -4.03 -4.41 -13.98
CA ALA A 182 -4.29 -3.00 -13.72
C ALA A 182 -5.60 -2.51 -14.37
N LEU A 183 -5.95 -3.08 -15.53
CA LEU A 183 -7.17 -2.75 -16.28
C LEU A 183 -8.41 -3.51 -15.81
N GLN A 184 -8.29 -4.41 -14.83
CA GLN A 184 -9.47 -5.08 -14.25
C GLN A 184 -10.42 -4.06 -13.65
N SER A 185 -11.72 -4.26 -13.88
CA SER A 185 -12.75 -3.50 -13.19
C SER A 185 -12.67 -3.75 -11.68
N CYS A 186 -13.00 -2.74 -10.90
CA CYS A 186 -13.07 -2.85 -9.45
C CYS A 186 -14.30 -2.17 -8.90
N ILE A 187 -14.64 -2.56 -7.68
CA ILE A 187 -15.62 -1.88 -6.84
C ILE A 187 -14.83 -1.14 -5.76
N THR A 188 -15.01 0.18 -5.69
CA THR A 188 -14.51 1.07 -4.64
C THR A 188 -15.62 1.36 -3.63
N GLY A 189 -15.33 2.08 -2.53
CA GLY A 189 -16.38 2.50 -1.58
C GLY A 189 -17.05 1.34 -0.83
N ILE A 190 -16.34 0.23 -0.66
CA ILE A 190 -16.88 -0.96 -0.02
C ILE A 190 -16.91 -0.77 1.49
N GLU A 191 -18.04 -1.10 2.10
CA GLU A 191 -18.20 -1.16 3.56
C GLU A 191 -18.68 -2.55 3.98
N VAL A 192 -18.12 -3.06 5.07
CA VAL A 192 -18.58 -4.30 5.72
C VAL A 192 -19.29 -3.92 7.00
N LYS A 193 -20.58 -4.28 7.11
CA LYS A 193 -21.39 -4.07 8.31
C LYS A 193 -21.64 -5.39 9.00
N TRP A 194 -21.36 -5.41 10.31
CA TRP A 194 -21.56 -6.57 11.17
C TRP A 194 -22.86 -6.35 11.96
N SER A 195 -23.89 -7.14 11.64
CA SER A 195 -25.17 -7.13 12.35
C SER A 195 -25.09 -8.12 13.50
N LEU A 196 -24.43 -7.71 14.59
CA LEU A 196 -24.22 -8.54 15.78
C LEU A 196 -24.50 -7.71 17.04
N ASP A 197 -25.08 -8.33 18.08
CA ASP A 197 -25.27 -7.71 19.40
C ASP A 197 -23.98 -7.73 20.24
N THR A 198 -22.86 -7.39 19.60
CA THR A 198 -21.55 -7.26 20.22
C THR A 198 -20.65 -6.37 19.37
N THR A 199 -19.63 -5.79 20.00
CA THR A 199 -18.64 -5.01 19.27
C THR A 199 -17.71 -5.92 18.49
N VAL A 200 -17.47 -5.57 17.23
CA VAL A 200 -16.59 -6.30 16.32
C VAL A 200 -15.43 -5.41 15.92
N ILE A 201 -14.23 -5.95 15.97
CA ILE A 201 -13.02 -5.30 15.44
C ILE A 201 -12.57 -6.13 14.25
N SER A 202 -12.54 -5.52 13.06
CA SER A 202 -12.16 -6.18 11.81
C SER A 202 -10.91 -5.60 11.18
N ALA A 203 -10.16 -6.46 10.48
CA ALA A 203 -9.04 -6.08 9.63
C ALA A 203 -9.25 -6.62 8.20
N PRO A 204 -9.12 -5.79 7.15
CA PRO A 204 -8.85 -4.36 7.25
C PRO A 204 -10.06 -3.57 7.78
N THR A 205 -9.80 -2.49 8.49
CA THR A 205 -10.80 -1.56 9.04
C THR A 205 -11.45 -0.75 7.92
N LYS A 206 -10.66 -0.32 6.94
CA LYS A 206 -11.14 0.30 5.70
C LYS A 206 -10.92 -0.66 4.54
N ILE A 207 -11.95 -0.93 3.75
CA ILE A 207 -11.86 -1.93 2.69
C ILE A 207 -11.21 -1.34 1.43
N PRO A 208 -10.08 -1.89 0.94
CA PRO A 208 -9.49 -1.46 -0.33
C PRO A 208 -10.36 -1.87 -1.51
N PRO A 209 -10.13 -1.31 -2.72
CA PRO A 209 -10.89 -1.68 -3.91
C PRO A 209 -10.77 -3.17 -4.20
N VAL A 210 -11.90 -3.79 -4.55
CA VAL A 210 -11.95 -5.22 -4.89
C VAL A 210 -12.04 -5.35 -6.40
N TYR A 211 -11.03 -5.97 -7.00
CA TYR A 211 -10.90 -6.14 -8.44
C TYR A 211 -11.50 -7.47 -8.90
N ALA A 212 -11.98 -7.50 -10.14
CA ALA A 212 -12.45 -8.73 -10.77
C ALA A 212 -11.38 -9.83 -10.70
N ASN A 213 -11.78 -11.02 -10.25
CA ASN A 213 -10.92 -12.20 -10.05
C ASN A 213 -9.86 -12.09 -8.93
N ASP A 214 -9.86 -11.03 -8.13
CA ASP A 214 -9.12 -10.97 -6.87
C ASP A 214 -10.03 -11.33 -5.68
N ARG A 215 -9.43 -11.76 -4.56
CA ARG A 215 -10.13 -12.11 -3.33
C ARG A 215 -9.75 -11.16 -2.20
N LEU A 216 -10.74 -10.56 -1.55
CA LEU A 216 -10.58 -9.88 -0.28
C LEU A 216 -10.89 -10.83 0.87
N ILE A 217 -10.05 -10.83 1.91
CA ILE A 217 -10.31 -11.56 3.15
C ILE A 217 -10.40 -10.52 4.26
N VAL A 218 -11.53 -10.51 4.97
CA VAL A 218 -11.74 -9.70 6.17
C VAL A 218 -11.76 -10.64 7.36
N TYR A 219 -10.91 -10.36 8.35
CA TYR A 219 -10.94 -11.05 9.63
C TYR A 219 -11.60 -10.18 10.67
N ALA A 220 -12.30 -10.80 11.61
CA ALA A 220 -13.00 -10.09 12.67
C ALA A 220 -12.88 -10.81 14.01
N LEU A 221 -12.80 -10.03 15.09
CA LEU A 221 -12.87 -10.49 16.48
C LEU A 221 -14.08 -9.84 17.15
N ALA A 222 -14.94 -10.65 17.76
CA ALA A 222 -16.06 -10.20 18.56
C ALA A 222 -15.67 -10.07 20.04
N ASN A 223 -16.03 -8.95 20.66
CA ASN A 223 -15.71 -8.62 22.04
C ASN A 223 -16.91 -8.92 22.97
N ASN A 224 -17.35 -10.18 23.00
CA ASN A 224 -18.20 -10.72 24.07
C ASN A 224 -18.19 -12.26 24.02
N PRO A 225 -17.60 -12.96 25.02
CA PRO A 225 -17.58 -14.43 25.03
C PRO A 225 -18.95 -15.06 25.31
N MET A 226 -19.92 -14.27 25.80
CA MET A 226 -21.28 -14.71 26.13
C MET A 226 -22.30 -14.41 25.03
N PHE A 227 -21.88 -13.80 23.92
CA PHE A 227 -22.77 -13.51 22.79
C PHE A 227 -23.19 -14.82 22.11
N VAL A 228 -24.49 -14.93 21.84
CA VAL A 228 -25.08 -16.06 21.11
C VAL A 228 -25.52 -15.57 19.74
N VAL A 229 -25.02 -16.24 18.70
CA VAL A 229 -25.44 -16.01 17.32
C VAL A 229 -26.94 -16.35 17.22
N ASP A 230 -27.71 -15.41 16.70
CA ASP A 230 -29.16 -15.56 16.47
C ASP A 230 -29.50 -15.50 14.98
N HIS A 231 -30.79 -15.57 14.65
CA HIS A 231 -31.28 -15.53 13.26
C HIS A 231 -31.05 -14.17 12.55
N ASN A 232 -30.77 -13.11 13.32
CA ASN A 232 -30.49 -11.78 12.79
C ASN A 232 -29.00 -11.54 12.59
N SER A 233 -28.14 -12.44 13.07
CA SER A 233 -26.71 -12.35 12.97
C SER A 233 -26.25 -12.50 11.52
N SER A 234 -25.75 -11.41 10.94
CA SER A 234 -25.31 -11.38 9.54
C SER A 234 -24.14 -10.44 9.31
N VAL A 235 -23.48 -10.64 8.17
CA VAL A 235 -22.49 -9.72 7.61
C VAL A 235 -23.06 -9.19 6.30
N GLU A 236 -23.07 -7.87 6.17
CA GLU A 236 -23.58 -7.20 4.98
C GLU A 236 -22.46 -6.43 4.27
N LEU A 237 -22.44 -6.53 2.95
CA LEU A 237 -21.51 -5.81 2.09
C LEU A 237 -22.26 -4.67 1.41
N TYR A 238 -21.73 -3.47 1.52
CA TYR A 238 -22.27 -2.27 0.88
C TYR A 238 -21.25 -1.69 -0.10
N ASN A 239 -21.75 -1.02 -1.14
CA ASN A 239 -21.00 -0.05 -1.92
C ASN A 239 -21.76 1.27 -1.82
N ASP A 240 -21.15 2.24 -1.15
CA ASP A 240 -21.77 3.48 -0.72
C ASP A 240 -23.10 3.21 0.03
N LYS A 241 -24.24 3.43 -0.63
CA LYS A 241 -25.58 3.25 -0.05
C LYS A 241 -26.29 1.97 -0.53
N SER A 242 -25.70 1.25 -1.47
CA SER A 242 -26.32 0.08 -2.09
C SER A 242 -25.80 -1.21 -1.44
N ARG A 243 -26.70 -2.04 -0.93
CA ARG A 243 -26.33 -3.36 -0.39
C ARG A 243 -25.99 -4.31 -1.55
N LEU A 244 -24.75 -4.80 -1.57
CA LEU A 244 -24.25 -5.75 -2.57
C LEU A 244 -24.57 -7.20 -2.22
N GLY A 245 -24.59 -7.53 -0.93
CA GLY A 245 -24.85 -8.89 -0.48
C GLY A 245 -24.96 -9.00 1.04
N GLU A 246 -25.50 -10.12 1.49
CA GLU A 246 -25.65 -10.49 2.89
C GLU A 246 -25.25 -11.96 3.06
N ALA A 247 -24.52 -12.27 4.13
CA ALA A 247 -24.22 -13.62 4.55
C ALA A 247 -24.69 -13.82 6.00
N LYS A 248 -25.45 -14.88 6.26
CA LYS A 248 -25.82 -15.27 7.63
C LYS A 248 -24.62 -15.85 8.37
N ILE A 249 -24.54 -15.55 9.66
CA ILE A 249 -23.50 -16.10 10.55
C ILE A 249 -24.14 -17.30 11.24
N ASP A 250 -23.60 -18.50 11.01
CA ASP A 250 -24.09 -19.71 11.67
C ASP A 250 -23.46 -19.89 13.06
N CYS A 251 -22.18 -19.55 13.18
CA CYS A 251 -21.44 -19.63 14.43
C CYS A 251 -20.22 -18.71 14.43
N ILE A 252 -19.79 -18.30 15.63
CA ILE A 252 -18.51 -17.64 15.85
C ILE A 252 -17.66 -18.58 16.73
N PRO A 253 -16.60 -19.20 16.20
CA PRO A 253 -15.81 -20.16 16.97
C PRO A 253 -15.05 -19.45 18.09
N ASN A 254 -15.09 -20.02 19.29
CA ASN A 254 -14.20 -19.59 20.37
C ASN A 254 -12.74 -20.00 20.05
N VAL A 255 -11.77 -19.33 20.66
CA VAL A 255 -10.33 -19.60 20.53
C VAL A 255 -9.99 -21.05 20.86
N SER A 256 -10.69 -21.66 21.83
CA SER A 256 -10.55 -23.08 22.18
C SER A 256 -11.04 -24.03 21.09
N MET A 257 -12.04 -23.62 20.31
CA MET A 257 -12.63 -24.42 19.21
C MET A 257 -11.82 -24.29 17.93
N ASN A 258 -11.30 -23.10 17.62
CA ASN A 258 -10.47 -22.86 16.43
C ASN A 258 -9.42 -21.77 16.67
N GLY A 259 -8.30 -22.16 17.28
CA GLY A 259 -7.19 -21.25 17.55
C GLY A 259 -6.54 -20.69 16.28
N THR A 260 -6.66 -21.36 15.14
CA THR A 260 -6.03 -20.92 13.87
C THR A 260 -6.70 -19.67 13.32
N ILE A 261 -8.04 -19.65 13.20
CA ILE A 261 -8.77 -18.49 12.68
C ILE A 261 -8.59 -17.29 13.62
N ALA A 262 -8.67 -17.52 14.93
CA ALA A 262 -8.45 -16.49 15.94
C ALA A 262 -7.03 -15.87 15.82
N ARG A 263 -6.01 -16.71 15.61
CA ARG A 263 -4.63 -16.23 15.38
C ARG A 263 -4.46 -15.48 14.07
N LEU A 264 -5.12 -15.91 12.99
CA LEU A 264 -5.10 -15.18 11.72
C LEU A 264 -5.76 -13.80 11.85
N ALA A 265 -6.89 -13.72 12.55
CA ALA A 265 -7.58 -12.47 12.82
C ALA A 265 -6.74 -11.52 13.68
N ALA A 266 -6.19 -12.02 14.78
CA ALA A 266 -5.29 -11.25 15.63
C ALA A 266 -4.03 -10.80 14.88
N LYS A 267 -3.45 -11.65 14.03
CA LYS A 267 -2.30 -11.27 13.18
C LYS A 267 -2.66 -10.15 12.19
N ALA A 268 -3.82 -10.24 11.53
CA ALA A 268 -4.30 -9.21 10.60
C ALA A 268 -4.47 -7.86 11.31
N LEU A 269 -5.08 -7.86 12.51
CA LEU A 269 -5.25 -6.66 13.32
C LEU A 269 -3.92 -6.08 13.82
N ILE A 270 -2.99 -6.92 14.28
CA ILE A 270 -1.65 -6.48 14.70
C ILE A 270 -0.91 -5.83 13.53
N LEU A 271 -0.99 -6.40 12.32
CA LEU A 271 -0.38 -5.82 11.13
C LEU A 271 -1.04 -4.47 10.77
N GLU A 272 -2.36 -4.37 10.84
CA GLU A 272 -3.05 -3.11 10.59
C GLU A 272 -2.67 -2.03 11.62
N LEU A 273 -2.63 -2.36 12.92
CA LEU A 273 -2.22 -1.45 14.00
C LEU A 273 -0.76 -0.99 13.86
N GLN A 274 0.14 -1.85 13.38
CA GLN A 274 1.53 -1.46 13.10
C GLN A 274 1.63 -0.45 11.96
N HIS A 275 0.68 -0.51 11.02
CA HIS A 275 0.70 0.26 9.78
C HIS A 275 -0.37 1.35 9.73
N SER A 276 -1.16 1.54 10.80
CA SER A 276 -2.32 2.45 10.88
C SER A 276 -1.95 3.94 10.93
N LYS A 277 -0.76 4.32 10.46
CA LYS A 277 -0.56 5.69 9.98
C LYS A 277 -1.44 5.87 8.74
N LEU A 278 -2.66 6.44 8.90
CA LEU A 278 -3.34 7.44 8.04
C LEU A 278 -4.90 7.35 8.07
N PRO A 279 -5.63 8.49 8.02
CA PRO A 279 -5.42 9.63 7.13
C PRO A 279 -4.88 10.93 7.77
N SER A 280 -4.44 11.80 6.88
CA SER A 280 -3.61 13.02 7.01
C SER A 280 -4.10 14.07 8.00
N SER A 281 -3.16 14.64 8.79
CA SER A 281 -3.15 16.07 9.14
C SER A 281 -1.80 16.53 9.72
N ILE A 282 -1.21 17.52 9.03
CA ILE A 282 -0.29 18.56 9.52
C ILE A 282 1.18 18.19 9.76
N LYS A 283 2.00 18.67 8.80
CA LYS A 283 3.39 19.17 8.85
C LYS A 283 4.23 18.87 10.10
N LYS A 284 5.41 18.28 9.87
CA LYS A 284 6.66 18.78 10.48
C LYS A 284 7.71 18.97 9.39
N ASN A 285 8.17 20.21 9.23
CA ASN A 285 9.43 20.49 8.57
C ASN A 285 10.54 19.95 9.48
N ASN A 286 11.29 18.96 9.01
CA ASN A 286 12.50 18.51 9.69
C ASN A 286 13.70 19.29 9.15
N SER A 287 14.18 20.23 9.96
CA SER A 287 15.56 20.72 9.92
C SER A 287 16.18 20.43 11.29
N GLY A 288 17.28 19.68 11.34
CA GLY A 288 18.12 19.63 12.55
C GLY A 288 18.77 18.28 12.81
N SER A 289 20.09 18.27 12.67
CA SER A 289 21.06 17.21 12.98
C SER A 289 21.10 16.80 14.47
N LEU A 290 21.71 15.64 14.71
CA LEU A 290 21.90 14.89 15.96
C LEU A 290 22.67 15.58 17.11
N GLN A 291 22.56 16.91 17.30
CA GLN A 291 23.46 17.64 18.20
C GLN A 291 22.78 18.70 19.09
N SER A 292 21.60 18.40 19.63
CA SER A 292 20.92 19.27 20.61
C SER A 292 20.34 18.52 21.82
N GLN A 293 20.90 17.38 22.22
CA GLN A 293 20.43 16.60 23.38
C GLN A 293 20.89 17.13 24.75
N PHE A 294 21.50 18.30 24.83
CA PHE A 294 21.89 18.92 26.11
C PHE A 294 21.67 20.43 26.07
N GLN A 295 20.48 20.89 26.49
CA GLN A 295 20.30 22.13 27.23
C GLN A 295 18.86 22.23 27.77
N GLU A 296 18.77 22.83 28.97
CA GLU A 296 17.79 22.64 30.03
C GLU A 296 16.36 23.19 29.80
N ASP A 297 15.49 22.70 30.68
CA ASP A 297 14.08 23.02 30.91
C ASP A 297 13.68 24.50 30.83
N LYS A 298 12.60 24.77 30.08
CA LYS A 298 11.60 25.81 30.42
C LYS A 298 10.22 25.42 29.90
N PRO A 299 9.13 25.65 30.67
CA PRO A 299 7.80 25.15 30.35
C PRO A 299 7.06 26.14 29.45
N SER A 300 6.61 25.69 28.28
CA SER A 300 5.57 26.37 27.51
C SER A 300 4.61 25.35 26.90
N ALA A 301 3.32 25.61 27.13
CA ALA A 301 2.24 24.66 27.00
C ALA A 301 1.78 24.47 25.55
N THR A 302 1.80 23.21 25.09
CA THR A 302 0.72 22.56 24.31
C THR A 302 1.02 21.05 24.18
N PRO A 303 0.56 20.20 25.11
CA PRO A 303 0.37 18.77 24.84
C PRO A 303 -1.00 18.63 24.12
N SER A 304 -1.35 17.65 23.28
CA SER A 304 -1.49 16.22 23.57
C SER A 304 -2.36 15.64 22.44
N VAL A 305 -1.76 15.08 21.38
CA VAL A 305 -2.51 14.18 20.46
C VAL A 305 -1.63 13.01 20.01
N THR A 306 -0.31 13.18 19.89
CA THR A 306 0.58 12.18 19.27
C THR A 306 1.22 11.14 20.19
N ILE A 307 1.25 11.38 21.51
CA ILE A 307 1.84 10.44 22.48
C ILE A 307 0.80 9.39 22.91
N ASP A 308 -0.45 9.82 23.11
CA ASP A 308 -1.53 8.94 23.59
C ASP A 308 -1.94 7.90 22.55
N GLU A 309 -2.09 8.26 21.28
CA GLU A 309 -2.47 7.30 20.22
C GLU A 309 -1.41 6.20 20.00
N LYS A 310 -0.12 6.56 20.06
CA LYS A 310 0.97 5.58 19.92
C LYS A 310 1.01 4.61 21.09
N GLU A 311 0.83 5.12 22.31
CA GLU A 311 0.78 4.27 23.50
C GLU A 311 -0.48 3.41 23.51
N VAL A 312 -1.63 3.90 23.05
CA VAL A 312 -2.85 3.09 22.86
C VAL A 312 -2.62 1.98 21.84
N THR A 313 -2.09 2.30 20.65
CA THR A 313 -1.83 1.31 19.58
C THR A 313 -0.85 0.24 20.04
N LYS A 314 0.20 0.64 20.76
CA LYS A 314 1.20 -0.26 21.36
C LYS A 314 0.57 -1.17 22.41
N LYS A 315 -0.25 -0.63 23.31
CA LYS A 315 -0.98 -1.42 24.32
C LYS A 315 -1.90 -2.45 23.67
N SER A 316 -2.71 -2.04 22.69
CA SER A 316 -3.60 -2.94 21.94
C SER A 316 -2.81 -4.04 21.19
N THR A 317 -1.66 -3.69 20.62
CA THR A 317 -0.76 -4.64 19.96
C THR A 317 -0.21 -5.68 20.94
N ILE A 318 0.22 -5.24 22.13
CA ILE A 318 0.72 -6.13 23.19
C ILE A 318 -0.41 -7.04 23.68
N GLU A 319 -1.61 -6.50 23.91
CA GLU A 319 -2.76 -7.27 24.39
C GLU A 319 -3.15 -8.39 23.40
N LEU A 320 -3.32 -8.07 22.12
CA LEU A 320 -3.59 -9.06 21.07
C LEU A 320 -2.46 -10.09 20.97
N SER A 321 -1.21 -9.62 21.02
CA SER A 321 -0.03 -10.47 20.93
C SER A 321 0.05 -11.49 22.07
N LEU A 322 -0.19 -11.07 23.32
CA LEU A 322 -0.20 -11.94 24.49
C LEU A 322 -1.41 -12.89 24.49
N LYS A 323 -2.61 -12.36 24.22
CA LYS A 323 -3.87 -13.13 24.21
C LYS A 323 -3.86 -14.27 23.20
N TYR A 324 -3.32 -14.02 22.01
CA TYR A 324 -3.31 -15.01 20.92
C TYR A 324 -1.96 -15.70 20.69
N GLN A 325 -0.95 -15.38 21.51
CA GLN A 325 0.41 -15.92 21.44
C GLN A 325 1.08 -15.70 20.06
N ILE A 326 1.02 -14.46 19.58
CA ILE A 326 1.58 -14.05 18.29
C ILE A 326 2.72 -13.07 18.55
N LEU A 327 3.90 -13.31 18.00
CA LEU A 327 5.01 -12.36 18.09
C LEU A 327 4.65 -11.03 17.43
N SER A 328 4.96 -9.93 18.11
CA SER A 328 4.85 -8.57 17.60
C SER A 328 6.15 -7.81 17.88
N PRO A 329 6.37 -6.62 17.29
CA PRO A 329 7.54 -5.77 17.58
C PRO A 329 7.68 -5.38 19.06
N HIS A 330 6.66 -5.61 19.89
CA HIS A 330 6.62 -5.26 21.30
C HIS A 330 6.61 -6.47 22.23
N THR A 331 6.70 -7.69 21.69
CA THR A 331 6.73 -8.93 22.48
C THR A 331 7.88 -9.83 22.05
N ALA A 332 8.34 -10.66 22.97
CA ALA A 332 9.42 -11.61 22.73
C ALA A 332 9.06 -12.99 23.29
N PHE A 333 9.57 -14.03 22.66
CA PHE A 333 9.50 -15.40 23.18
C PHE A 333 10.81 -15.70 23.92
N ILE A 334 10.71 -16.11 25.19
CA ILE A 334 11.87 -16.42 26.04
C ILE A 334 11.83 -17.91 26.39
N GLY A 335 12.88 -18.64 26.00
CA GLY A 335 13.11 -20.01 26.45
C GLY A 335 13.88 -20.01 27.76
N VAL A 336 13.33 -20.62 28.82
CA VAL A 336 13.99 -20.74 30.12
C VAL A 336 14.35 -22.20 30.37
N GLU A 337 15.65 -22.51 30.45
CA GLU A 337 16.17 -23.83 30.82
C GLU A 337 16.30 -23.92 32.35
N LYS A 338 15.56 -24.83 32.99
CA LYS A 338 15.76 -25.14 34.41
C LYS A 338 16.90 -26.13 34.56
N ARG A 339 18.05 -25.68 35.07
CA ARG A 339 19.14 -26.57 35.49
C ARG A 339 18.90 -27.00 36.94
N ALA A 340 18.80 -28.30 37.17
CA ALA A 340 18.83 -28.84 38.52
C ALA A 340 20.25 -28.72 39.06
N SER A 341 20.45 -27.94 40.12
CA SER A 341 21.73 -27.89 40.84
C SER A 341 22.04 -29.28 41.37
N SER A 342 23.06 -29.94 40.82
CA SER A 342 23.60 -31.18 41.40
C SER A 342 24.32 -30.80 42.68
N ILE A 343 23.75 -31.14 43.85
CA ILE A 343 24.41 -31.05 45.16
C ILE A 343 25.21 -32.34 45.37
#